data_AF-A0A2N6LW04-F1
#
_entry.id   AF-A0A2N6LW04-F1
#
_cell.length_a   1.000
_cell.length_b   1.000
_cell.length_c   1.000
_cell.angle_alpha   90.00
_cell.angle_beta   90.00
_cell.angle_gamma   90.00
#
_symmetry.space_group_name_H-M   'P 1'
#
loop_
_entity.id
_entity.type
_entity.pdbx_description
1 polymer ?
#
loop_
_entity_poly.entity_id
_entity_poly.type
_entity_poly.pdbx_seq_one_letter_code
_entity_poly.pdbx_strand_id
1 'polypeptide(L)' 'MWIKNMSLSPDLRKKLEEALINAFPTKAFLEQMLSHELDKNLEAIAGEGDLETVVFNLIK' A
#
# COMPACT_ATOMS: atom_id res chain seq x y z
N MET A 1 10.30 2.77 27.13
CA MET A 1 11.03 2.90 25.84
C MET A 1 10.07 3.56 24.87
N TRP A 2 10.30 4.83 24.55
CA TRP A 2 9.33 5.67 23.84
C TRP A 2 9.34 5.33 22.36
N ILE A 3 8.15 5.35 21.77
CA ILE A 3 7.83 4.96 20.39
C ILE A 3 8.79 5.68 19.44
N LYS A 4 9.72 4.91 18.88
CA LYS A 4 10.63 5.33 17.81
C LYS A 4 9.75 5.84 16.67
N ASN A 5 9.96 7.08 16.22
CA ASN A 5 9.33 7.66 15.03
C ASN A 5 8.92 6.56 14.03
N MET A 6 7.63 6.47 13.69
CA MET A 6 7.08 5.58 12.65
C MET A 6 7.53 6.01 11.24
N SER A 7 8.77 6.42 11.09
CA SER A 7 9.41 6.45 9.79
C SER A 7 9.67 4.99 9.45
N LEU A 8 8.80 4.38 8.63
CA LEU A 8 9.03 3.03 8.10
C LEU A 8 10.47 3.00 7.56
N SER A 9 11.34 2.21 8.19
CA SER A 9 12.70 2.02 7.69
C SER A 9 12.62 1.49 6.25
N PRO A 10 13.61 1.78 5.38
CA PRO A 10 13.59 1.29 4.00
C PRO A 10 13.32 -0.22 3.91
N ASP A 11 13.87 -1.01 4.82
CA ASP A 11 13.66 -2.46 4.91
C ASP A 11 12.21 -2.83 5.28
N LEU A 12 11.57 -2.03 6.14
CA LEU A 12 10.18 -2.28 6.54
C LEU A 12 9.20 -1.86 5.44
N ARG A 13 9.51 -0.78 4.70
CA ARG A 13 8.73 -0.38 3.51
C ARG A 13 8.71 -1.51 2.49
N LYS A 14 9.87 -2.09 2.18
CA LYS A 14 9.98 -3.21 1.25
C LYS A 14 9.20 -4.44 1.72
N LYS A 15 9.31 -4.81 2.99
CA LYS A 15 8.54 -5.95 3.55
C LYS A 15 7.03 -5.69 3.52
N LEU A 16 6.61 -4.44 3.74
CA LEU A 16 5.20 -4.06 3.69
C LEU A 16 4.66 -4.11 2.25
N GLU A 17 5.44 -3.62 1.29
CA GLU A 17 5.13 -3.73 -0.14
C GLU A 17 4.95 -5.19 -0.55
N GLU A 18 5.92 -6.05 -0.23
CA GLU A 18 5.85 -7.48 -0.50
C GLU A 18 4.63 -8.13 0.18
N ALA A 19 4.31 -7.77 1.42
CA ALA A 19 3.15 -8.30 2.14
C ALA A 19 1.83 -7.87 1.49
N LEU A 20 1.72 -6.62 1.04
CA LEU A 20 0.53 -6.09 0.37
C LEU A 20 0.33 -6.74 -1.01
N ILE A 21 1.40 -6.92 -1.79
CA ILE A 21 1.35 -7.61 -3.09
C ILE A 21 0.94 -9.08 -2.90
N ASN A 22 1.49 -9.76 -1.89
CA ASN A 22 1.11 -11.15 -1.60
C ASN A 22 -0.33 -11.27 -1.10
N ALA A 23 -0.82 -10.34 -0.28
CA ALA A 23 -2.19 -10.36 0.23
C ALA A 23 -3.23 -9.95 -0.83
N PHE A 24 -2.85 -9.05 -1.75
CA PHE A 24 -3.70 -8.53 -2.81
C PHE A 24 -3.01 -8.68 -4.17
N PRO A 25 -3.06 -9.87 -4.80
CA PRO A 25 -2.30 -10.18 -6.02
C PRO A 25 -2.73 -9.38 -7.25
N THR A 26 -3.83 -8.63 -7.17
CA THR A 26 -4.33 -7.79 -8.26
C THR A 26 -4.70 -6.40 -7.76
N LYS A 27 -4.51 -5.40 -8.63
CA LYS A 27 -4.91 -4.01 -8.36
C LYS A 27 -6.40 -3.92 -7.98
N ALA A 28 -7.24 -4.71 -8.64
CA ALA A 28 -8.68 -4.72 -8.38
C ALA A 28 -9.02 -5.15 -6.94
N PHE A 29 -8.33 -6.16 -6.37
CA PHE A 29 -8.57 -6.56 -4.99
C PHE A 29 -8.14 -5.49 -3.99
N LEU A 30 -7.01 -4.82 -4.26
CA LEU A 30 -6.54 -3.72 -3.44
C LEU A 30 -7.50 -2.53 -3.49
N GLU A 31 -7.99 -2.19 -4.69
CA GLU A 31 -8.96 -1.13 -4.91
C GLU A 31 -10.31 -1.41 -4.23
N GLN A 32 -10.80 -2.65 -4.32
CA GLN A 32 -11.99 -3.08 -3.59
C GLN A 32 -11.79 -2.95 -2.09
N MET A 33 -10.67 -3.40 -1.52
CA MET A 33 -10.42 -3.26 -0.08
C MET A 33 -10.41 -1.79 0.35
N LEU A 34 -9.74 -0.92 -0.39
CA LEU A 34 -9.69 0.52 -0.09
C LEU A 34 -11.05 1.22 -0.22
N SER A 35 -11.82 0.87 -1.25
CA SER A 35 -13.14 1.44 -1.48
C SER A 35 -14.13 0.98 -0.40
N HIS A 36 -14.14 -0.33 -0.09
CA HIS A 36 -15.10 -0.90 0.85
C HIS A 36 -14.78 -0.59 2.31
N GLU A 37 -13.51 -0.66 2.72
CA GLU A 37 -13.13 -0.56 4.12
C GLU A 37 -12.74 0.88 4.53
N LEU A 38 -12.25 1.68 3.58
CA LEU A 38 -11.69 3.00 3.86
C LEU A 38 -12.39 4.14 3.11
N ASP A 39 -13.41 3.84 2.29
CA ASP A 39 -14.12 4.80 1.41
C ASP A 39 -13.14 5.66 0.59
N LYS A 40 -12.08 5.01 0.09
CA LYS A 40 -10.97 5.67 -0.60
C LYS A 40 -10.79 5.10 -2.00
N ASN A 41 -10.62 6.01 -2.96
CA ASN A 41 -10.29 5.65 -4.33
C ASN A 41 -8.78 5.43 -4.47
N LEU A 42 -8.38 4.23 -4.89
CA LEU A 42 -6.98 3.86 -5.05
C LEU A 42 -6.25 4.73 -6.08
N GLU A 43 -6.87 4.98 -7.24
CA GLU A 43 -6.28 5.76 -8.32
C GLU A 43 -6.08 7.23 -7.94
N ALA A 44 -6.99 7.79 -7.15
CA ALA A 44 -6.88 9.15 -6.63
C ALA A 44 -5.71 9.33 -5.65
N ILE A 45 -5.29 8.25 -4.97
CA ILE A 45 -4.25 8.29 -3.93
C ILE A 45 -2.89 7.87 -4.48
N ALA A 46 -2.87 6.76 -5.24
CA ALA A 46 -1.66 6.10 -5.70
C ALA A 46 -1.41 6.27 -7.20
N GLY A 47 -2.38 6.82 -7.94
CA GLY A 47 -2.33 6.95 -9.39
C GLY A 47 -2.69 5.68 -10.14
N GLU A 48 -2.56 5.75 -11.46
CA GLU A 48 -2.64 4.59 -12.36
C GLU A 48 -1.27 3.93 -12.53
N GLY A 49 -1.24 2.62 -12.78
CA GLY A 49 0.00 1.87 -12.94
C GLY A 49 -0.17 0.38 -12.69
N ASP A 50 0.95 -0.33 -12.67
CA ASP A 50 1.03 -1.71 -12.23
C ASP A 50 0.93 -1.83 -10.69
N LEU A 51 0.68 -3.05 -10.20
CA LEU A 51 0.44 -3.29 -8.78
C LEU A 51 1.63 -2.84 -7.91
N GLU A 52 2.86 -3.10 -8.35
CA GLU A 52 4.08 -2.68 -7.64
C GLU A 52 4.14 -1.16 -7.48
N THR A 53 3.99 -0.40 -8.58
CA THR A 53 4.03 1.07 -8.52
C THR A 53 2.91 1.62 -7.64
N VAL A 54 1.70 1.06 -7.76
CA VAL A 54 0.54 1.49 -6.99
C VAL A 54 0.74 1.22 -5.49
N VAL A 55 1.21 0.04 -5.11
CA VAL A 55 1.50 -0.29 -3.70
C VAL A 55 2.64 0.57 -3.16
N PHE A 56 3.70 0.78 -3.93
CA PHE A 56 4.80 1.67 -3.55
C PHE A 56 4.30 3.10 -3.26
N ASN A 57 3.43 3.63 -4.12
CA ASN A 57 2.86 4.98 -3.94
C ASN A 57 1.95 5.07 -2.71
N LEU A 58 1.24 4.00 -2.34
CA LEU A 58 0.40 3.96 -1.13
C LEU A 58 1.20 4.06 0.17
N ILE A 59 2.41 3.49 0.21
CA ILE A 59 3.22 3.39 1.43
C ILE A 59 4.27 4.50 1.59
N LYS A 60 4.39 5.39 0.59
CA LYS A 60 5.47 6.37 0.46
C LYS A 60 5.51 7.41 1.58
#